data_AF-A0A351WLB5-F1
#
_entry.id   AF-A0A351WLB5-F1
#
_cell.length_a   1.000
_cell.length_b   1.000
_cell.length_c   1.000
_cell.angle_alpha   90.00
_cell.angle_beta   90.00
_cell.angle_gamma   90.00
#
_symmetry.space_group_name_H-M   'P 1'
#
loop_
_entity.id
_entity.type
_entity.pdbx_description
1 polymer ?
#
loop_
_entity_poly.entity_id
_entity_poly.type
_entity_poly.pdbx_seq_one_letter_code
_entity_poly.pdbx_strand_id
1 'polypeptide(L)'
;MQGKFASYTRIAGACRALGATWAILFLALLLSVSCATKLAPIPEGISSAEIIQKAQERSDLYDWKGAQYYYKALLEKFPDDQVLTVTAMYELAFIEYKQGHYEAARAGFDAVIGKYSTPEGASLPQTWKILAEKVLAKLPVPAAPAAK
;
A
#
# COMPACT_ATOMS: atom_id res chain seq x y z
N MET A 1 -69.82 34.90 -22.82
CA MET A 1 -68.60 34.56 -22.06
C MET A 1 -68.70 33.15 -21.50
N GLN A 2 -68.24 32.13 -22.23
CA GLN A 2 -67.87 30.82 -21.65
C GLN A 2 -66.81 30.20 -22.58
N GLY A 3 -65.55 30.30 -22.21
CA GLY A 3 -64.45 29.57 -22.84
C GLY A 3 -64.07 28.40 -21.94
N LYS A 4 -64.37 27.16 -22.36
CA LYS A 4 -63.82 25.96 -21.71
C LYS A 4 -62.46 25.69 -22.35
N PHE A 5 -61.40 25.88 -21.57
CA PHE A 5 -60.04 25.50 -21.95
C PHE A 5 -59.94 23.98 -22.07
N ALA A 6 -59.46 23.55 -23.22
CA ALA A 6 -59.06 22.18 -23.49
C ALA A 6 -57.68 21.89 -22.86
N SER A 7 -57.58 20.67 -22.33
CA SER A 7 -56.41 19.79 -22.34
C SER A 7 -55.02 20.38 -22.12
N TYR A 8 -54.45 20.09 -20.94
CA TYR A 8 -53.00 19.85 -20.82
C TYR A 8 -52.76 18.75 -19.78
N THR A 9 -52.73 17.50 -20.23
CA THR A 9 -52.16 16.39 -19.48
C THR A 9 -51.20 15.66 -20.40
N ARG A 10 -50.05 15.24 -19.86
CA ARG A 10 -48.80 14.78 -20.52
C ARG A 10 -47.93 16.01 -20.82
N ILE A 11 -46.72 16.18 -20.27
CA ILE A 11 -45.57 15.26 -20.34
C ILE A 11 -44.67 15.49 -19.10
N ALA A 12 -44.70 14.62 -18.08
CA ALA A 12 -43.80 14.75 -16.91
C ALA A 12 -42.97 13.50 -16.62
N GLY A 13 -43.07 12.44 -17.44
CA GLY A 13 -42.42 11.15 -17.17
C GLY A 13 -41.06 10.93 -17.85
N ALA A 14 -40.74 11.67 -18.93
CA ALA A 14 -39.62 11.32 -19.80
C ALA A 14 -38.26 11.92 -19.39
N CYS A 15 -38.22 12.94 -18.53
CA CYS A 15 -36.98 13.68 -18.26
C CYS A 15 -36.12 13.09 -17.11
N ARG A 16 -36.69 12.22 -16.25
CA ARG A 16 -35.95 11.62 -15.11
C ARG A 16 -35.18 10.35 -15.47
N ALA A 17 -35.58 9.62 -16.51
CA ALA A 17 -34.99 8.34 -16.86
C ALA A 17 -33.67 8.45 -17.67
N LEU A 18 -33.45 9.56 -18.37
CA LEU A 18 -32.20 9.80 -19.12
C LEU A 18 -31.03 10.15 -18.20
N GLY A 19 -31.21 10.92 -17.12
CA GLY A 19 -30.10 11.29 -16.24
C GLY A 19 -29.49 10.10 -15.47
N ALA A 20 -30.33 9.16 -15.04
CA ALA A 20 -29.91 7.99 -14.28
C ALA A 20 -29.10 6.99 -15.11
N THR A 21 -29.45 6.80 -16.39
CA THR A 21 -28.73 5.89 -17.29
C THR A 21 -27.34 6.40 -17.65
N TRP A 22 -27.17 7.71 -17.86
CA TRP A 22 -25.86 8.31 -18.10
C TRP A 22 -24.98 8.30 -16.85
N ALA A 23 -25.54 8.50 -15.65
CA ALA A 23 -24.80 8.38 -14.39
C ALA A 23 -24.30 6.95 -14.13
N ILE A 24 -25.12 5.94 -14.44
CA ILE A 24 -24.74 4.52 -14.32
C ILE A 24 -23.66 4.15 -15.33
N LEU A 25 -23.77 4.63 -16.58
CA LEU A 25 -22.74 4.43 -17.61
C LEU A 25 -21.42 5.09 -17.26
N PHE A 26 -21.45 6.31 -16.69
CA PHE A 26 -20.26 7.02 -16.25
C PHE A 26 -19.60 6.33 -15.05
N LEU A 27 -20.39 5.83 -14.09
CA LEU A 27 -19.90 5.05 -12.95
C LEU A 27 -19.30 3.69 -13.40
N ALA A 28 -19.92 3.02 -14.37
CA ALA A 28 -19.40 1.78 -14.95
C ALA A 28 -18.09 1.98 -15.72
N LEU A 29 -17.94 3.12 -16.40
CA LEU A 29 -16.70 3.52 -17.07
C LEU A 29 -15.57 3.82 -16.07
N LEU A 30 -15.89 4.44 -14.92
CA LEU A 30 -14.92 4.68 -13.86
C LEU A 30 -14.44 3.38 -13.19
N LEU A 31 -15.31 2.37 -13.09
CA LEU A 31 -14.96 1.06 -12.51
C LEU A 31 -14.10 0.18 -13.43
N SER A 32 -14.03 0.47 -14.73
CA SER A 32 -13.26 -0.31 -15.70
C SER A 32 -11.77 0.09 -15.78
N VAL A 33 -11.34 1.13 -15.05
CA VAL A 33 -9.93 1.59 -15.00
C VAL A 33 -9.11 0.88 -13.90
N SER A 34 -9.63 -0.20 -13.30
CA SER A 34 -8.84 -1.02 -12.37
C SER A 34 -7.84 -1.90 -13.14
N CYS A 35 -6.70 -1.34 -13.55
CA CYS A 35 -5.58 -2.09 -14.10
C CYS A 35 -4.95 -2.98 -13.03
N ALA A 36 -5.44 -4.22 -12.91
CA ALA A 36 -4.75 -5.29 -12.19
C ALA A 36 -3.63 -5.85 -13.08
N THR A 37 -2.54 -5.09 -13.28
CA THR A 37 -1.36 -5.58 -14.00
C THR A 37 -0.58 -6.53 -13.09
N LYS A 38 -0.42 -7.79 -13.52
CA LYS A 38 0.40 -8.78 -12.83
C LYS A 38 1.87 -8.32 -12.81
N LEU A 39 2.54 -8.45 -11.66
CA LEU A 39 3.96 -8.11 -11.53
C LEU A 39 4.80 -8.99 -12.45
N ALA A 40 5.68 -8.36 -13.23
CA ALA A 40 6.60 -9.07 -14.10
C ALA A 40 7.66 -9.81 -13.25
N PRO A 41 8.13 -11.00 -13.70
CA PRO A 41 9.21 -11.71 -13.04
C PRO A 41 10.48 -10.85 -12.92
N ILE A 42 11.18 -10.98 -11.79
CA ILE A 42 12.45 -10.30 -11.55
C ILE A 42 13.56 -10.98 -12.38
N PRO A 43 14.32 -10.23 -13.20
CA PRO A 43 15.44 -10.79 -13.95
C PRO A 43 16.49 -11.44 -13.04
N GLU A 44 17.09 -12.55 -13.47
CA GLU A 44 18.01 -13.29 -12.60
C GLU A 44 19.26 -12.50 -12.20
N GLY A 45 19.81 -11.71 -13.13
CA GLY A 45 21.01 -10.89 -12.93
C GLY A 45 20.73 -9.46 -12.46
N ILE A 46 19.55 -9.17 -11.93
CA ILE A 46 19.26 -7.83 -11.38
C ILE A 46 20.19 -7.54 -10.19
N SER A 47 20.74 -6.33 -10.13
CA SER A 47 21.54 -5.91 -8.98
C SER A 47 20.66 -5.60 -7.76
N SER A 48 21.24 -5.67 -6.56
CA SER A 48 20.55 -5.24 -5.32
C SER A 48 20.09 -3.78 -5.39
N ALA A 49 20.92 -2.90 -5.98
CA ALA A 49 20.58 -1.49 -6.18
C ALA A 49 19.36 -1.31 -7.09
N GLU A 50 19.26 -2.06 -8.19
CA GLU A 50 18.08 -2.03 -9.07
C GLU A 50 16.83 -2.58 -8.39
N ILE A 51 16.95 -3.63 -7.56
CA ILE A 51 15.81 -4.12 -6.77
C ILE A 51 15.31 -3.03 -5.82
N ILE A 52 16.21 -2.37 -5.08
CA ILE A 52 15.86 -1.30 -4.14
C ILE A 52 15.21 -0.13 -4.89
N GLN A 53 15.81 0.32 -5.99
CA GLN A 53 15.28 1.41 -6.81
C GLN A 53 13.83 1.10 -7.27
N LYS A 54 13.59 -0.10 -7.80
CA LYS A 54 12.24 -0.51 -8.22
C LYS A 54 11.24 -0.60 -7.07
N ALA A 55 11.68 -1.05 -5.89
CA ALA A 55 10.83 -1.09 -4.71
C ALA A 55 10.41 0.32 -4.25
N GLN A 56 11.35 1.28 -4.30
CA GLN A 56 11.11 2.68 -3.97
C GLN A 56 10.19 3.34 -4.99
N GLU A 57 10.43 3.19 -6.29
CA GLU A 57 9.54 3.69 -7.35
C GLU A 57 8.10 3.19 -7.20
N ARG A 58 7.93 1.92 -6.81
CA ARG A 58 6.61 1.33 -6.54
C ARG A 58 5.98 1.94 -5.29
N SER A 59 6.76 2.20 -4.25
CA SER A 59 6.31 2.85 -3.02
C SER A 59 5.87 4.30 -3.28
N ASP A 60 6.59 5.04 -4.12
CA ASP A 60 6.23 6.41 -4.53
C ASP A 60 4.89 6.46 -5.27
N LEU A 61 4.53 5.37 -5.97
CA LEU A 61 3.26 5.18 -6.65
C LEU A 61 2.16 4.57 -5.75
N TYR A 62 2.41 4.39 -4.45
CA TYR A 62 1.52 3.69 -3.51
C TYR A 62 1.21 2.23 -3.92
N ASP A 63 2.01 1.64 -4.82
CA ASP A 63 1.94 0.22 -5.18
C ASP A 63 2.65 -0.63 -4.13
N TRP A 64 2.01 -0.76 -2.96
CA TRP A 64 2.55 -1.48 -1.82
C TRP A 64 2.84 -2.94 -2.12
N LYS A 65 2.00 -3.60 -2.93
CA LYS A 65 2.22 -5.00 -3.33
C LYS A 65 3.46 -5.13 -4.21
N GLY A 66 3.64 -4.22 -5.17
CA GLY A 66 4.84 -4.16 -6.00
C GLY A 66 6.10 -3.85 -5.20
N ALA A 67 6.03 -2.90 -4.26
CA ALA A 67 7.16 -2.59 -3.39
C ALA A 67 7.56 -3.79 -2.51
N GLN A 68 6.58 -4.43 -1.85
CA GLN A 68 6.83 -5.62 -1.05
C GLN A 68 7.41 -6.77 -1.89
N TYR A 69 6.98 -6.93 -3.14
CA TYR A 69 7.51 -7.94 -4.05
C TYR A 69 9.01 -7.77 -4.28
N TYR A 70 9.48 -6.55 -4.56
CA TYR A 70 10.90 -6.29 -4.75
C TYR A 70 11.71 -6.42 -3.45
N TYR A 71 11.22 -5.91 -2.31
CA TYR A 71 11.94 -6.07 -1.04
C TYR A 71 12.04 -7.53 -0.59
N LYS A 72 11.01 -8.36 -0.84
CA LYS A 72 11.08 -9.81 -0.57
C LYS A 72 12.11 -10.48 -1.48
N ALA A 73 12.17 -10.11 -2.75
CA ALA A 73 13.20 -10.62 -3.65
C ALA A 73 14.62 -10.21 -3.23
N LEU A 74 14.80 -9.05 -2.60
CA LEU A 74 16.08 -8.65 -2.02
C LEU A 74 16.55 -9.65 -0.94
N LEU A 75 15.62 -10.08 -0.08
CA LEU A 75 15.89 -11.10 0.96
C LEU A 75 16.19 -12.48 0.36
N GLU A 76 15.49 -12.86 -0.71
CA GLU A 76 15.66 -14.14 -1.38
C GLU A 76 16.97 -14.23 -2.16
N LYS A 77 17.36 -13.15 -2.87
CA LYS A 77 18.55 -13.14 -3.73
C LYS A 77 19.84 -12.85 -2.98
N PHE A 78 19.78 -12.17 -1.83
CA PHE A 78 20.95 -11.78 -1.04
C PHE A 78 20.82 -12.19 0.45
N PRO A 79 20.59 -13.48 0.76
CA PRO A 79 20.27 -13.93 2.12
C PRO A 79 21.42 -13.74 3.12
N ASP A 80 22.66 -13.75 2.64
CA ASP A 80 23.86 -13.63 3.48
C ASP A 80 24.27 -12.16 3.73
N ASP A 81 23.73 -11.21 2.95
CA ASP A 81 24.01 -9.79 3.12
C ASP A 81 23.14 -9.22 4.25
N GLN A 82 23.73 -9.07 5.42
CA GLN A 82 23.02 -8.59 6.60
C GLN A 82 22.58 -7.12 6.47
N VAL A 83 23.29 -6.31 5.67
CA VAL A 83 22.94 -4.90 5.43
C VAL A 83 21.70 -4.82 4.53
N LEU A 84 21.67 -5.58 3.44
CA LEU A 84 20.49 -5.68 2.57
C LEU A 84 19.30 -6.30 3.31
N THR A 85 19.57 -7.29 4.16
CA THR A 85 18.54 -7.92 5.00
C THR A 85 17.86 -6.91 5.91
N VAL A 86 18.63 -6.16 6.72
CA VAL A 86 18.04 -5.18 7.64
C VAL A 86 17.38 -4.01 6.90
N THR A 87 17.90 -3.65 5.71
CA THR A 87 17.29 -2.66 4.81
C THR A 87 15.89 -3.11 4.38
N ALA A 88 15.75 -4.31 3.79
CA ALA A 88 14.46 -4.83 3.37
C ALA A 88 13.49 -5.06 4.54
N MET A 89 13.98 -5.53 5.69
CA MET A 89 13.16 -5.68 6.89
C MET A 89 12.54 -4.36 7.33
N TYR A 90 13.33 -3.29 7.40
CA TYR A 90 12.84 -1.96 7.74
C TYR A 90 11.80 -1.46 6.74
N GLU A 91 12.10 -1.57 5.43
CA GLU A 91 11.20 -1.04 4.40
C GLU A 91 9.88 -1.81 4.34
N LEU A 92 9.89 -3.13 4.53
CA LEU A 92 8.67 -3.92 4.65
C LEU A 92 7.83 -3.48 5.86
N ALA A 93 8.45 -3.26 7.02
CA ALA A 93 7.75 -2.75 8.20
C ALA A 93 7.20 -1.33 7.98
N PHE A 94 7.96 -0.49 7.26
CA PHE A 94 7.55 0.86 6.92
C PHE A 94 6.38 0.89 5.94
N ILE A 95 6.31 -0.03 4.98
CA ILE A 95 5.14 -0.21 4.12
C ILE A 95 3.89 -0.53 4.95
N GLU A 96 3.99 -1.47 5.90
CA GLU A 96 2.86 -1.77 6.81
C GLU A 96 2.41 -0.54 7.61
N TYR A 97 3.37 0.27 8.10
CA TYR A 97 3.06 1.54 8.75
C TYR A 97 2.33 2.51 7.83
N LYS A 98 2.80 2.67 6.59
CA LYS A 98 2.20 3.55 5.58
C LYS A 98 0.79 3.11 5.18
N GLN A 99 0.49 1.82 5.31
CA GLN A 99 -0.85 1.26 5.08
C GLN A 99 -1.78 1.31 6.30
N GLY A 100 -1.28 1.77 7.46
CA GLY A 100 -2.06 1.83 8.70
C GLY A 100 -2.14 0.49 9.44
N HIS A 101 -1.39 -0.53 9.01
CA HIS A 101 -1.34 -1.84 9.67
C HIS A 101 -0.39 -1.78 10.88
N TYR A 102 -0.75 -1.01 11.90
CA TYR A 102 0.18 -0.64 12.97
C TYR A 102 0.68 -1.81 13.82
N GLU A 103 -0.10 -2.89 13.97
CA GLU A 103 0.37 -4.09 14.67
C GLU A 103 1.47 -4.81 13.88
N ALA A 104 1.27 -5.00 12.57
CA ALA A 104 2.26 -5.60 11.69
C ALA A 104 3.52 -4.72 11.58
N ALA A 105 3.34 -3.41 11.47
CA ALA A 105 4.44 -2.46 11.47
C ALA A 105 5.27 -2.53 12.76
N ARG A 106 4.59 -2.56 13.92
CA ARG A 106 5.25 -2.68 15.23
C ARG A 106 6.10 -3.95 15.30
N ALA A 107 5.52 -5.10 14.97
CA ALA A 107 6.23 -6.36 14.95
C ALA A 107 7.44 -6.34 14.00
N GLY A 108 7.29 -5.73 12.82
CA GLY A 108 8.37 -5.57 11.85
C GLY A 108 9.51 -4.69 12.36
N PHE A 109 9.20 -3.52 12.95
CA PHE A 109 10.22 -2.63 13.52
C PHE A 109 10.91 -3.24 14.73
N ASP A 110 10.18 -3.95 15.60
CA ASP A 110 10.76 -4.67 16.72
C ASP A 110 11.74 -5.76 16.22
N ALA A 111 11.41 -6.45 15.13
CA ALA A 111 12.31 -7.40 14.48
C ALA A 111 13.57 -6.74 13.90
N VAL A 112 13.44 -5.54 13.31
CA VAL A 112 14.60 -4.73 12.86
C VAL A 112 15.50 -4.39 14.03
N ILE A 113 14.95 -3.88 15.13
CA ILE A 113 15.73 -3.53 16.32
C ILE A 113 16.39 -4.78 16.91
N GLY A 114 15.69 -5.91 16.92
CA GLY A 114 16.22 -7.19 17.39
C GLY A 114 17.50 -7.63 16.67
N LYS A 115 17.70 -7.28 15.39
CA LYS A 115 18.94 -7.56 14.66
C LYS A 115 20.17 -6.87 15.25
N TYR A 116 20.00 -5.76 15.97
CA TYR A 116 21.10 -5.03 16.59
C TYR A 116 21.49 -5.57 17.96
N SER A 117 20.73 -6.52 18.51
CA SER A 117 21.01 -7.16 19.79
C SER A 117 21.95 -8.37 19.67
N THR A 118 22.31 -8.77 18.45
CA THR A 118 23.26 -9.88 18.20
C THR A 118 24.69 -9.35 18.02
N PRO A 119 25.73 -10.18 18.20
CA PRO A 119 27.11 -9.78 17.93
C PRO A 119 27.33 -9.23 16.52
N GLU A 120 26.68 -9.83 15.51
CA GLU A 120 26.75 -9.42 14.11
C GLU A 120 26.09 -8.04 13.91
N GLY A 121 25.03 -7.77 14.68
CA GLY A 121 24.30 -6.51 14.71
C GLY A 121 25.15 -5.28 15.03
N ALA A 122 26.28 -5.44 15.74
CA ALA A 122 27.18 -4.35 16.10
C ALA A 122 27.83 -3.68 14.87
N SER A 123 27.94 -4.40 13.76
CA SER A 123 28.51 -3.90 12.49
C SER A 123 27.47 -3.32 11.53
N LEU A 124 26.18 -3.43 11.84
CA LEU A 124 25.11 -2.94 10.98
C LEU A 124 25.01 -1.41 10.99
N PRO A 125 24.62 -0.79 9.85
CA PRO A 125 24.34 0.64 9.79
C PRO A 125 23.25 1.04 10.78
N GLN A 126 23.55 1.97 11.70
CA GLN A 126 22.60 2.40 12.74
C GLN A 126 21.34 3.10 12.19
N THR A 127 21.35 3.53 10.93
CA THR A 127 20.24 4.22 10.27
C THR A 127 18.91 3.50 10.46
N TRP A 128 18.86 2.19 10.22
CA TRP A 128 17.60 1.45 10.26
C TRP A 128 17.07 1.26 11.68
N LYS A 129 17.97 1.09 12.67
CA LYS A 129 17.59 1.07 14.08
C LYS A 129 16.96 2.40 14.49
N ILE A 130 17.64 3.51 14.22
CA ILE A 130 17.19 4.86 14.60
C ILE A 130 15.84 5.19 13.94
N LEU A 131 15.66 4.83 12.67
CA LEU A 131 14.40 5.07 11.97
C LEU A 131 13.27 4.19 12.53
N ALA A 132 13.54 2.91 12.82
CA ALA A 132 12.56 2.00 13.42
C ALA A 132 12.07 2.53 14.78
N GLU A 133 13.00 2.93 15.66
CA GLU A 133 12.69 3.53 16.97
C GLU A 133 11.83 4.80 16.83
N LYS A 134 12.18 5.67 15.87
CA LYS A 134 11.41 6.90 15.59
C LYS A 134 9.99 6.62 15.12
N VAL A 135 9.77 5.57 14.32
CA VAL A 135 8.42 5.22 13.85
C VAL A 135 7.64 4.55 14.98
N LEU A 136 8.23 3.63 15.72
CA LEU A 136 7.60 2.97 16.88
C LEU A 136 7.08 3.99 17.91
N ALA A 137 7.85 5.05 18.18
CA ALA A 137 7.45 6.11 19.10
C ALA A 137 6.22 6.91 18.62
N LYS A 138 5.89 6.86 17.33
CA LYS A 138 4.72 7.52 16.74
C LYS A 138 3.52 6.61 16.58
N LEU A 139 3.71 5.29 16.69
CA LEU A 139 2.60 4.34 16.53
C LEU A 139 1.61 4.47 17.69
N PRO A 140 0.30 4.35 17.43
CA PRO A 140 -0.69 4.32 18.49
C PRO A 140 -0.42 3.14 19.44
N VAL A 141 -0.72 3.34 20.72
CA VAL A 141 -0.61 2.29 21.74
C VAL A 141 -1.46 1.09 21.28
N PRO A 142 -0.92 -0.14 21.32
CA PRO A 142 -1.69 -1.34 21.00
C PRO A 142 -2.99 -1.34 21.80
N ALA A 143 -4.10 -1.67 21.15
CA ALA A 143 -5.33 -1.89 21.90
C ALA A 143 -5.08 -2.99 22.94
N ALA A 144 -5.56 -2.79 24.17
CA ALA A 144 -5.47 -3.83 25.19
C ALA A 144 -6.06 -5.13 24.62
N PRO A 145 -5.43 -6.29 24.82
CA PRO A 145 -5.96 -7.55 24.32
C PRO A 145 -7.39 -7.72 24.84
N ALA A 146 -8.33 -7.99 23.94
CA ALA A 146 -9.71 -8.25 24.32
C ALA A 146 -9.72 -9.39 25.35
N ALA A 147 -10.21 -9.11 26.55
CA ALA A 147 -10.38 -10.11 27.60
C ALA A 147 -11.24 -11.25 27.03
N LYS A 148 -10.70 -12.48 27.07
CA LYS A 148 -11.41 -13.70 26.67
C LYS A 148 -12.43 -14.09 27.73
#